data_AF-A0A402CYX7-F1
#
_entry.id   AF-A0A402CYX7-F1
#
_cell.length_a   1.000
_cell.length_b   1.000
_cell.length_c   1.000
_cell.angle_alpha   90.00
_cell.angle_beta   90.00
_cell.angle_gamma   90.00
#
_symmetry.space_group_name_H-M   'P 1'
#
loop_
_entity.id
_entity.type
_entity.pdbx_description
1 polymer ?
#
loop_
_entity_poly.entity_id
_entity_poly.type
_entity_poly.pdbx_seq_one_letter_code
_entity_poly.pdbx_strand_id
1 'polypeptide(L)'
;MMPGNALSAQKASALARIGNGSSWFLWIAGMSLVNAVIAMTGAQWHFILGLGLTELIDDMPTTAVGHAIAFGFDLIVAAVWVLFNMQAKQGRKWAFIVGITLYVVDALLLLVFQSWLSVAFHVYALFRIFPGLQAISELRRIEQAERQQAAMASAQFGYSPAPAGVWPPPPVAETAPPAAWPAPAANTAQPAWPPPASDAAQPPAWQPSAGEPEQPGVYPPNR
;
A
#
# COMPACT_ATOMS: atom_id res chain seq x y z
N MET A 1 24.39 -6.26 -0.28
CA MET A 1 23.11 -6.11 -1.01
C MET A 1 23.39 -5.32 -2.28
N MET A 2 22.99 -5.81 -3.45
CA MET A 2 23.24 -5.14 -4.73
C MET A 2 22.29 -3.94 -4.91
N PRO A 3 22.73 -2.76 -5.40
CA PRO A 3 21.92 -1.53 -5.46
C PRO A 3 20.52 -1.69 -6.10
N GLY A 4 20.36 -2.59 -7.07
CA GLY A 4 19.08 -2.87 -7.73
C GLY A 4 18.01 -3.50 -6.82
N ASN A 5 18.38 -4.14 -5.72
CA ASN A 5 17.42 -4.76 -4.80
C ASN A 5 16.72 -3.73 -3.89
N ALA A 6 17.39 -2.61 -3.60
CA ALA A 6 16.87 -1.57 -2.73
C ALA A 6 15.82 -0.72 -3.46
N LEU A 7 16.02 -0.46 -4.76
CA LEU A 7 15.09 0.32 -5.57
C LEU A 7 13.79 -0.44 -5.84
N SER A 8 13.89 -1.74 -6.17
CA SER A 8 12.72 -2.60 -6.36
C SER A 8 11.92 -2.76 -5.07
N ALA A 9 12.58 -2.89 -3.92
CA ALA A 9 11.93 -2.93 -2.61
C ALA A 9 11.19 -1.61 -2.29
N GLN A 10 11.78 -0.46 -2.61
CA GLN A 10 11.14 0.86 -2.44
C GLN A 10 9.90 1.02 -3.33
N LYS A 11 9.95 0.56 -4.58
CA LYS A 11 8.77 0.57 -5.45
C LYS A 11 7.66 -0.32 -4.91
N ALA A 12 8.00 -1.53 -4.48
CA ALA A 12 7.03 -2.48 -3.95
C ALA A 12 6.34 -1.92 -2.69
N SER A 13 7.09 -1.28 -1.79
CA SER A 13 6.52 -0.65 -0.60
C SER A 13 5.61 0.55 -0.94
N ALA A 14 5.98 1.36 -1.94
CA ALA A 14 5.13 2.45 -2.42
C ALA A 14 3.82 1.92 -3.03
N LEU A 15 3.88 0.89 -3.89
CA LEU A 15 2.70 0.25 -4.48
C LEU A 15 1.79 -0.37 -3.41
N ALA A 16 2.35 -1.02 -2.40
CA ALA A 16 1.59 -1.58 -1.28
C ALA A 16 0.85 -0.48 -0.50
N ARG A 17 1.50 0.65 -0.24
CA ARG A 17 0.87 1.81 0.43
C ARG A 17 -0.26 2.43 -0.41
N ILE A 18 -0.08 2.53 -1.73
CA ILE A 18 -1.15 2.96 -2.65
C ILE A 18 -2.33 1.98 -2.57
N GLY A 19 -2.07 0.68 -2.61
CA GLY A 19 -3.09 -0.37 -2.50
C GLY A 19 -3.84 -0.31 -1.17
N ASN A 20 -3.12 -0.20 -0.06
CA ASN A 20 -3.71 -0.11 1.27
C ASN A 20 -4.55 1.17 1.43
N GLY A 21 -4.04 2.33 1.01
CA GLY A 21 -4.76 3.59 1.08
C GLY A 21 -6.00 3.62 0.18
N SER A 22 -5.91 3.09 -1.04
CA SER A 22 -7.06 3.07 -1.98
C SER A 22 -8.15 2.08 -1.57
N SER A 23 -7.79 0.98 -0.91
CA SER A 23 -8.74 -0.01 -0.41
C SER A 23 -9.68 0.56 0.66
N TRP A 24 -9.32 1.67 1.31
CA TRP A 24 -10.22 2.38 2.21
C TRP A 24 -11.43 2.98 1.50
N PHE A 25 -11.31 3.41 0.23
CA PHE A 25 -12.49 3.81 -0.55
C PHE A 25 -13.45 2.64 -0.77
N LEU A 26 -12.93 1.42 -0.93
CA LEU A 26 -13.77 0.22 -1.04
C LEU A 26 -14.43 -0.13 0.30
N TRP A 27 -13.72 0.02 1.42
CA TRP A 27 -14.31 -0.11 2.75
C TRP A 27 -15.46 0.89 2.95
N ILE A 28 -15.27 2.16 2.59
CA ILE A 28 -16.31 3.20 2.66
C ILE A 28 -17.54 2.79 1.82
N ALA A 29 -17.32 2.32 0.59
CA ALA A 29 -18.41 1.82 -0.26
C ALA A 29 -19.16 0.64 0.39
N GLY A 30 -18.43 -0.31 0.97
CA GLY A 30 -19.01 -1.48 1.63
C GLY A 30 -19.83 -1.11 2.87
N MET A 31 -19.32 -0.20 3.71
CA MET A 31 -20.04 0.26 4.90
C MET A 31 -21.28 1.07 4.53
N SER A 32 -21.22 1.90 3.48
CA SER A 32 -22.39 2.60 2.94
C SER A 32 -23.48 1.62 2.50
N LEU A 33 -23.11 0.53 1.81
CA LEU A 33 -24.08 -0.49 1.41
C LEU A 33 -24.67 -1.26 2.60
N VAL A 34 -23.84 -1.61 3.59
CA VAL A 34 -24.32 -2.26 4.83
C VAL A 34 -25.33 -1.37 5.54
N ASN A 35 -25.06 -0.07 5.64
CA ASN A 35 -25.99 0.88 6.25
C ASN A 35 -27.31 0.98 5.49
N ALA A 36 -27.24 1.06 4.15
CA ALA A 36 -28.42 1.10 3.31
C ALA A 36 -29.32 -0.14 3.50
N VAL A 37 -28.72 -1.33 3.61
CA VAL A 37 -29.45 -2.58 3.89
C VAL A 37 -30.07 -2.57 5.29
N ILE A 38 -29.35 -2.10 6.32
CA ILE A 38 -29.86 -2.01 7.69
C ILE A 38 -31.07 -1.05 7.74
N ALA A 39 -30.98 0.11 7.08
CA ALA A 39 -32.07 1.08 7.01
C ALA A 39 -33.37 0.47 6.42
N MET A 40 -33.26 -0.43 5.44
CA MET A 40 -34.42 -1.14 4.87
C MET A 40 -35.08 -2.13 5.84
N THR A 41 -34.35 -2.65 6.83
CA THR A 41 -34.89 -3.61 7.81
C THR A 41 -35.70 -2.96 8.93
N GLY A 42 -35.78 -1.63 8.96
CA GLY A 42 -36.51 -0.88 10.00
C GLY A 42 -35.87 -0.93 11.38
N ALA A 43 -34.65 -1.47 11.48
CA ALA A 43 -33.86 -1.42 12.70
C ALA A 43 -33.54 0.05 13.02
N GLN A 44 -34.11 0.56 14.13
CA GLN A 44 -33.90 1.92 14.64
C GLN A 44 -32.46 2.18 15.14
N TRP A 45 -31.54 1.24 14.88
CA TRP A 45 -30.12 1.47 15.03
C TRP A 45 -29.69 2.34 13.85
N HIS A 46 -29.79 3.66 14.03
CA HIS A 46 -29.05 4.62 13.20
C HIS A 46 -27.57 4.28 13.36
N PHE A 47 -27.06 3.34 12.56
CA PHE A 47 -25.66 2.97 12.56
C PHE A 47 -24.93 4.12 11.89
N ILE A 48 -24.60 5.09 12.75
CA ILE A 48 -23.99 6.39 12.55
C ILE A 48 -22.85 6.39 11.50
N LEU A 49 -22.20 5.26 11.28
CA LEU A 49 -20.98 5.08 10.47
C LEU A 49 -21.23 5.08 8.96
N GLY A 50 -21.59 6.20 8.32
CA GLY A 50 -21.68 6.16 6.86
C GLY A 50 -21.64 7.45 6.08
N LEU A 51 -22.58 8.36 6.28
CA LEU A 51 -22.77 9.48 5.37
C LEU A 51 -23.44 10.64 6.14
N GLY A 52 -22.76 11.77 6.29
CA GLY A 52 -23.36 13.00 6.81
C GLY A 52 -24.53 13.48 5.95
N LEU A 53 -24.57 13.05 4.68
CA LEU A 53 -25.66 13.37 3.75
C LEU A 53 -26.98 12.62 4.04
N THR A 54 -26.96 11.44 4.67
CA THR A 54 -28.19 10.70 5.00
C THR A 54 -29.01 11.38 6.10
N GLU A 55 -28.37 12.10 7.02
CA GLU A 55 -29.08 12.89 8.05
C GLU A 55 -29.85 14.07 7.42
N LEU A 56 -29.45 14.54 6.23
CA LEU A 56 -30.18 15.57 5.48
C LEU A 56 -31.51 15.05 4.90
N ILE A 57 -31.66 13.72 4.79
CA ILE A 57 -32.81 13.05 4.16
C ILE A 57 -33.81 12.55 5.22
N ASP A 58 -33.47 12.60 6.52
CA ASP A 58 -34.32 12.08 7.61
C ASP A 58 -35.66 12.84 7.79
N ASP A 59 -35.84 13.98 7.11
CA ASP A 59 -37.11 14.73 7.05
C ASP A 59 -38.00 14.29 5.87
N MET A 60 -37.59 13.28 5.09
CA MET A 60 -38.43 12.69 4.04
C MET A 60 -39.51 11.76 4.63
N PRO A 61 -40.74 11.77 4.08
CA PRO A 61 -41.81 10.90 4.55
C PRO A 61 -41.41 9.42 4.42
N THR A 62 -41.57 8.67 5.52
CA THR A 62 -41.25 7.23 5.73
C THR A 62 -42.11 6.29 4.86
N THR A 63 -42.14 6.56 3.56
CA THR A 63 -42.88 5.81 2.55
C THR A 63 -41.95 4.80 1.89
N ALA A 64 -42.51 3.70 1.38
CA ALA A 64 -41.74 2.71 0.63
C ALA A 64 -40.99 3.32 -0.57
N VAL A 65 -41.56 4.36 -1.19
CA VAL A 65 -40.93 5.13 -2.26
C VAL A 65 -39.72 5.94 -1.75
N GLY A 66 -39.84 6.58 -0.58
CA GLY A 66 -38.73 7.30 0.05
C GLY A 66 -37.54 6.39 0.35
N HIS A 67 -37.76 5.21 0.92
CA HIS A 67 -36.70 4.23 1.17
C HIS A 67 -36.03 3.74 -0.12
N ALA A 68 -36.81 3.51 -1.19
CA ALA A 68 -36.25 3.09 -2.47
C ALA A 68 -35.36 4.18 -3.10
N ILE A 69 -35.74 5.45 -3.00
CA ILE A 69 -34.94 6.58 -3.48
C ILE A 69 -33.65 6.71 -2.67
N ALA A 70 -33.72 6.66 -1.34
CA ALA A 70 -32.55 6.73 -0.47
C ALA A 70 -31.56 5.58 -0.76
N PHE A 71 -32.06 4.35 -0.86
CA PHE A 71 -31.24 3.19 -1.21
C PHE A 71 -30.58 3.34 -2.60
N GLY A 72 -31.33 3.83 -3.59
CA GLY A 72 -30.79 4.11 -4.93
C GLY A 72 -29.66 5.15 -4.91
N PHE A 73 -29.80 6.18 -4.08
CA PHE A 73 -28.77 7.19 -3.88
C PHE A 73 -27.50 6.60 -3.24
N ASP A 74 -27.65 5.77 -2.19
CA ASP A 74 -26.53 5.10 -1.53
C ASP A 74 -25.75 4.20 -2.50
N LEU A 75 -26.45 3.49 -3.39
CA LEU A 75 -25.81 2.68 -4.44
C LEU A 75 -24.96 3.53 -5.40
N ILE A 76 -25.44 4.71 -5.78
CA ILE A 76 -24.68 5.62 -6.65
C ILE A 76 -23.43 6.12 -5.91
N VAL A 77 -23.57 6.54 -4.66
CA VAL A 77 -22.45 6.99 -3.83
C VAL A 77 -21.42 5.87 -3.67
N ALA A 78 -21.86 4.65 -3.33
CA ALA A 78 -20.98 3.48 -3.22
C ALA A 78 -20.25 3.20 -4.55
N ALA A 79 -20.93 3.30 -5.69
CA ALA A 79 -20.29 3.14 -7.00
C ALA A 79 -19.22 4.20 -7.27
N VAL A 80 -19.44 5.46 -6.87
CA VAL A 80 -18.43 6.53 -6.97
C VAL A 80 -17.18 6.20 -6.14
N TRP A 81 -17.35 5.69 -4.92
CA TRP A 81 -16.23 5.26 -4.08
C TRP A 81 -15.45 4.09 -4.70
N VAL A 82 -16.13 3.12 -5.31
CA VAL A 82 -15.50 2.02 -6.07
C VAL A 82 -14.69 2.58 -7.24
N LEU A 83 -15.23 3.56 -7.97
CA LEU A 83 -14.52 4.23 -9.07
C LEU A 83 -13.25 4.93 -8.56
N PHE A 84 -13.32 5.65 -7.43
CA PHE A 84 -12.12 6.26 -6.84
C PHE A 84 -11.07 5.22 -6.45
N ASN A 85 -11.46 4.08 -5.88
CA ASN A 85 -10.54 2.96 -5.63
C ASN A 85 -9.86 2.49 -6.92
N MET A 86 -10.61 2.26 -8.00
CA MET A 86 -10.05 1.82 -9.29
C MET A 86 -9.06 2.84 -9.85
N GLN A 87 -9.42 4.13 -9.84
CA GLN A 87 -8.57 5.20 -10.36
C GLN A 87 -7.32 5.41 -9.49
N ALA A 88 -7.46 5.29 -8.17
CA ALA A 88 -6.35 5.37 -7.23
C ALA A 88 -5.35 4.21 -7.41
N LYS A 89 -5.84 2.98 -7.65
CA LYS A 89 -5.00 1.81 -7.96
C LYS A 89 -4.21 1.97 -9.27
N GLN A 90 -4.73 2.75 -10.21
CA GLN A 90 -4.00 3.13 -11.43
C GLN A 90 -2.95 4.25 -11.21
N GLY A 91 -2.69 4.66 -9.96
CA GLY A 91 -1.73 5.73 -9.66
C GLY A 91 -2.20 7.15 -10.03
N ARG A 92 -3.51 7.33 -10.25
CA ARG A 92 -4.10 8.65 -10.54
C ARG A 92 -4.26 9.45 -9.25
N LYS A 93 -3.32 10.36 -8.97
CA LYS A 93 -3.32 11.21 -7.75
C LYS A 93 -4.64 11.96 -7.53
N TRP A 94 -5.30 12.41 -8.59
CA TRP A 94 -6.54 13.18 -8.48
C TRP A 94 -7.65 12.40 -7.76
N ALA A 95 -7.69 11.07 -7.91
CA ALA A 95 -8.70 10.24 -7.25
C ALA A 95 -8.58 10.30 -5.73
N PHE A 96 -7.34 10.27 -5.20
CA PHE A 96 -7.09 10.47 -3.78
C PHE A 96 -7.45 11.89 -3.33
N ILE A 97 -7.05 12.92 -4.09
CA ILE A 97 -7.30 14.32 -3.70
C ILE A 97 -8.80 14.60 -3.64
N VAL A 98 -9.54 14.24 -4.69
CA VAL A 98 -10.99 14.42 -4.76
C VAL A 98 -11.69 13.59 -3.69
N GLY A 99 -11.32 12.30 -3.55
CA GLY A 99 -11.90 11.42 -2.54
C GLY A 99 -11.68 11.92 -1.11
N ILE A 100 -10.46 12.34 -0.76
CA ILE A 100 -10.14 12.94 0.54
C ILE A 100 -10.96 14.21 0.76
N THR A 101 -11.05 15.09 -0.25
CA THR A 101 -11.79 16.36 -0.14
C THR A 101 -13.27 16.11 0.14
N LEU A 102 -13.91 15.23 -0.63
CA LEU A 102 -15.31 14.86 -0.43
C LEU A 102 -15.54 14.25 0.95
N TYR A 103 -14.63 13.38 1.39
CA TYR A 103 -14.74 12.70 2.68
C TYR A 103 -14.51 13.66 3.87
N VAL A 104 -13.65 14.67 3.72
CA VAL A 104 -13.49 15.75 4.70
C VAL A 104 -14.77 16.60 4.77
N VAL A 105 -15.35 16.96 3.63
CA VAL A 105 -16.61 17.71 3.61
C VAL A 105 -17.72 16.94 4.32
N ASP A 106 -17.82 15.63 4.09
CA ASP A 106 -18.79 14.78 4.79
C ASP A 106 -18.54 14.72 6.31
N ALA A 107 -17.27 14.61 6.72
CA ALA A 107 -16.90 14.67 8.14
C ALA A 107 -17.25 16.01 8.80
N LEU A 108 -17.15 17.12 8.06
CA LEU A 108 -17.56 18.44 8.55
C LEU A 108 -19.09 18.53 8.71
N LEU A 109 -19.87 17.91 7.82
CA LEU A 109 -21.32 17.82 7.98
C LEU A 109 -21.68 17.05 9.25
N LEU A 110 -21.06 15.90 9.48
CA LEU A 110 -21.27 15.09 10.69
C LEU A 110 -20.92 15.84 11.99
N LEU A 111 -20.00 16.81 11.92
CA LEU A 111 -19.67 17.67 13.05
C LEU A 111 -20.82 18.64 13.39
N VAL A 112 -21.55 19.12 12.38
CA VAL A 112 -22.76 19.95 12.56
C VAL A 112 -23.84 19.16 13.29
N PHE A 113 -23.98 17.87 12.97
CA PHE A 113 -24.92 16.94 13.62
C PHE A 113 -24.37 16.33 14.92
N GLN A 114 -23.18 16.75 15.38
CA GLN A 114 -22.54 16.30 16.62
C GLN A 114 -22.34 14.78 16.72
N SER A 115 -22.16 14.13 15.56
CA SER A 115 -22.01 12.68 15.46
C SER A 115 -20.57 12.24 15.72
N TRP A 116 -20.13 12.32 16.98
CA TRP A 116 -18.72 12.17 17.38
C TRP A 116 -18.10 10.83 16.99
N LEU A 117 -18.84 9.72 17.11
CA LEU A 117 -18.35 8.40 16.74
C LEU A 117 -18.04 8.34 15.24
N SER A 118 -18.91 8.92 14.41
CA SER A 118 -18.68 8.98 12.97
C SER A 118 -17.58 9.91 12.56
N VAL A 119 -17.47 11.07 13.21
CA VAL A 119 -16.33 11.97 12.99
C VAL A 119 -15.02 11.23 13.29
N ALA A 120 -14.94 10.50 14.41
CA ALA A 120 -13.76 9.72 14.75
C ALA A 120 -13.43 8.65 13.70
N PHE A 121 -14.44 7.94 13.19
CA PHE A 121 -14.28 6.97 12.12
C PHE A 121 -13.76 7.63 10.83
N HIS A 122 -14.33 8.78 10.45
CA HIS A 122 -13.90 9.54 9.26
C HIS A 122 -12.44 9.97 9.38
N VAL A 123 -12.04 10.50 10.54
CA VAL A 123 -10.65 10.88 10.80
C VAL A 123 -9.72 9.67 10.69
N TYR A 124 -10.12 8.52 11.23
CA TYR A 124 -9.34 7.29 11.12
C TYR A 124 -9.19 6.80 9.67
N ALA A 125 -10.28 6.79 8.90
CA ALA A 125 -10.23 6.46 7.48
C ALA A 125 -9.35 7.44 6.69
N LEU A 126 -9.44 8.75 6.94
CA LEU A 126 -8.55 9.75 6.34
C LEU A 126 -7.08 9.50 6.67
N PHE A 127 -6.78 9.20 7.94
CA PHE A 127 -5.44 8.85 8.39
C PHE A 127 -4.87 7.64 7.63
N ARG A 128 -5.72 6.66 7.30
CA ARG A 128 -5.32 5.47 6.55
C ARG A 128 -5.20 5.69 5.04
N ILE A 129 -5.99 6.60 4.46
CA ILE A 129 -5.94 6.96 3.04
C ILE A 129 -4.69 7.78 2.72
N PHE A 130 -4.30 8.70 3.62
CA PHE A 130 -3.24 9.68 3.39
C PHE A 130 -1.87 9.11 2.99
N PRO A 131 -1.35 8.02 3.60
CA PRO A 131 -0.10 7.39 3.18
C PRO A 131 -0.11 6.91 1.72
N GLY A 132 -1.29 6.53 1.19
CA GLY A 132 -1.44 6.12 -0.21
C GLY A 132 -1.22 7.29 -1.18
N LEU A 133 -1.74 8.47 -0.85
CA LEU A 133 -1.52 9.69 -1.65
C LEU A 133 -0.03 10.06 -1.71
N GLN A 134 0.66 10.02 -0.56
CA GLN A 134 2.09 10.28 -0.49
C GLN A 134 2.91 9.29 -1.31
N ALA A 135 2.54 8.01 -1.25
CA ALA A 135 3.23 6.94 -1.98
C ALA A 135 3.15 7.08 -3.51
N ILE A 136 2.10 7.71 -4.06
CA ILE A 136 2.08 8.01 -5.51
C ILE A 136 3.17 9.03 -5.88
N SER A 137 3.43 10.01 -5.03
CA SER A 137 4.50 10.98 -5.28
C SER A 137 5.88 10.32 -5.22
N GLU A 138 6.07 9.42 -4.27
CA GLU A 138 7.29 8.62 -4.14
C GLU A 138 7.52 7.71 -5.35
N LEU A 139 6.50 6.95 -5.76
CA LEU A 139 6.56 6.07 -6.94
C LEU A 139 6.96 6.86 -8.21
N ARG A 140 6.34 8.01 -8.45
CA ARG A 140 6.66 8.84 -9.62
C ARG A 140 8.10 9.36 -9.59
N ARG A 141 8.64 9.71 -8.42
CA ARG A 141 10.04 10.14 -8.29
C ARG A 141 10.99 9.00 -8.63
N ILE A 142 10.69 7.79 -8.16
CA ILE A 142 11.49 6.60 -8.47
C ILE A 142 11.47 6.32 -9.98
N GLU A 143 10.28 6.31 -10.61
CA GLU A 143 10.15 6.11 -12.06
C GLU A 143 10.82 7.20 -12.90
N GLN A 144 10.87 8.45 -12.40
CA GLN A 144 11.60 9.53 -13.05
C GLN A 144 13.11 9.32 -12.95
N ALA A 145 13.62 8.92 -11.78
CA ALA A 145 15.04 8.65 -11.57
C ALA A 145 15.53 7.51 -12.48
N GLU A 146 14.76 6.42 -12.61
CA GLU A 146 15.11 5.33 -13.53
C GLU A 146 15.10 5.76 -14.99
N ARG A 147 14.11 6.56 -15.41
CA ARG A 147 14.07 7.10 -16.77
C ARG A 147 15.26 8.00 -17.06
N GLN A 148 15.69 8.82 -16.10
CA GLN A 148 16.89 9.65 -16.23
C GLN A 148 18.15 8.81 -16.32
N GLN A 149 18.29 7.78 -15.48
CA GLN A 149 19.42 6.84 -15.54
C GLN A 149 19.48 6.11 -16.88
N ALA A 150 18.34 5.63 -17.38
CA ALA A 150 18.24 4.98 -18.68
C ALA A 150 18.62 5.94 -19.83
N ALA A 151 18.18 7.21 -19.76
CA ALA A 151 18.53 8.23 -20.74
C ALA A 151 20.03 8.61 -20.74
N MET A 152 20.65 8.67 -19.55
CA MET A 152 22.10 8.90 -19.43
C MET A 152 22.90 7.72 -19.98
N ALA A 153 22.47 6.48 -19.68
CA ALA A 153 23.09 5.28 -20.23
C ALA A 153 22.96 5.23 -21.76
N SER A 154 21.79 5.57 -22.31
CA SER A 154 21.62 5.66 -23.77
C SER A 154 22.55 6.69 -24.42
N ALA A 155 22.71 7.85 -23.78
CA ALA A 155 23.57 8.92 -24.29
C ALA A 155 25.06 8.55 -24.19
N GLN A 156 25.47 7.83 -23.14
CA GLN A 156 26.86 7.45 -22.91
C GLN A 156 27.30 6.27 -23.76
N PHE A 157 26.43 5.27 -23.97
CA PHE A 157 26.79 4.01 -24.62
C PHE A 157 26.20 3.84 -26.03
N GLY A 158 25.55 4.87 -26.59
CA GLY A 158 24.87 4.80 -27.88
C GLY A 158 23.70 3.80 -27.92
N TYR A 159 23.22 3.35 -26.75
CA TYR A 159 22.17 2.36 -26.64
C TYR A 159 20.82 3.03 -26.88
N SER A 160 20.07 2.64 -27.91
CA SER A 160 18.65 3.06 -28.01
C SER A 160 17.87 2.32 -26.91
N PRO A 161 17.20 3.02 -25.97
CA PRO A 161 16.47 2.35 -24.91
C PRO A 161 15.39 1.43 -25.52
N ALA A 162 15.31 0.19 -25.03
CA ALA A 162 14.27 -0.74 -25.46
C ALA A 162 12.88 -0.12 -25.19
N PRO A 163 11.90 -0.31 -26.09
CA PRO A 163 10.56 0.24 -25.90
C PRO A 163 9.96 -0.24 -24.57
N ALA A 164 9.33 0.69 -23.84
CA ALA A 164 8.73 0.42 -22.54
C ALA A 164 7.68 -0.70 -22.65
N GLY A 165 7.89 -1.82 -21.94
CA GLY A 165 6.93 -2.93 -21.87
C GLY A 165 7.53 -4.34 -22.00
N VAL A 166 8.80 -4.47 -22.41
CA VAL A 166 9.45 -5.78 -22.50
C VAL A 166 10.23 -6.05 -21.21
N TRP A 167 9.63 -6.85 -20.31
CA TRP A 167 10.31 -7.49 -19.19
C TRP A 167 10.24 -9.01 -19.38
N PRO A 168 11.30 -9.78 -19.06
CA PRO A 168 12.60 -9.35 -18.53
C PRO A 168 13.48 -8.65 -19.58
N PRO A 169 14.55 -7.92 -19.17
CA PRO A 169 15.58 -7.51 -20.12
C PRO A 169 16.12 -8.77 -20.81
N PRO A 170 16.55 -8.69 -22.08
CA PRO A 170 17.34 -9.78 -22.64
C PRO A 170 18.48 -10.06 -21.66
N PRO A 171 18.81 -11.35 -21.39
CA PRO A 171 20.00 -11.65 -20.60
C PRO A 171 21.11 -10.81 -21.22
N VAL A 172 21.77 -10.00 -20.39
CA VAL A 172 22.94 -9.24 -20.83
C VAL A 172 23.76 -10.28 -21.56
N ALA A 173 23.85 -10.16 -22.89
CA ALA A 173 24.63 -11.09 -23.67
C ALA A 173 26.00 -10.98 -23.02
N GLU A 174 26.37 -12.00 -22.25
CA GLU A 174 27.67 -12.12 -21.63
C GLU A 174 28.59 -12.02 -22.82
N THR A 175 29.13 -10.83 -23.02
CA THR A 175 29.88 -10.49 -24.21
C THR A 175 30.93 -11.56 -24.26
N ALA A 176 30.81 -12.47 -25.23
CA ALA A 176 31.77 -13.53 -25.41
C ALA A 176 33.14 -12.86 -25.30
N PRO A 177 34.03 -13.33 -24.41
CA PRO A 177 35.30 -12.68 -24.19
C PRO A 177 35.92 -12.43 -25.56
N PRO A 178 36.43 -11.21 -25.84
CA PRO A 178 37.00 -10.90 -27.13
C PRO A 178 37.98 -12.01 -27.50
N ALA A 179 37.84 -12.52 -28.73
CA ALA A 179 38.63 -13.60 -29.28
C ALA A 179 40.08 -13.48 -28.81
N ALA A 180 40.59 -14.58 -28.24
CA ALA A 180 41.88 -14.69 -27.58
C ALA A 180 42.96 -13.84 -28.26
N TRP A 181 43.52 -12.89 -27.49
CA TRP A 181 44.82 -12.33 -27.78
C TRP A 181 45.82 -13.49 -27.92
N PRO A 182 46.77 -13.47 -28.88
CA PRO A 182 47.83 -14.45 -28.89
C PRO A 182 48.61 -14.35 -27.57
N ALA A 183 48.76 -15.49 -26.91
CA ALA A 183 49.43 -15.60 -25.62
C ALA A 183 50.87 -15.04 -25.70
N PRO A 184 51.29 -14.18 -24.75
CA PRO A 184 52.71 -13.95 -24.55
C PRO A 184 53.36 -15.23 -24.02
N ALA A 185 54.57 -15.50 -24.52
CA ALA A 185 55.36 -16.69 -24.27
C ALA A 185 55.43 -17.09 -22.79
N ALA A 186 55.43 -18.40 -22.57
CA ALA A 186 55.49 -19.08 -21.29
C ALA A 186 56.48 -18.43 -20.31
N ASN A 187 55.98 -18.07 -19.12
CA ASN A 187 56.83 -17.88 -17.95
C ASN A 187 56.56 -19.01 -16.97
N THR A 188 57.52 -19.94 -16.95
CA THR A 188 57.71 -21.00 -15.97
C THR A 188 57.82 -20.43 -14.56
N ALA A 189 56.85 -20.76 -13.69
CA ALA A 189 57.02 -21.13 -12.28
C ALA A 189 55.73 -20.87 -11.48
N GLN A 190 54.86 -21.89 -11.36
CA GLN A 190 53.92 -21.99 -10.24
C GLN A 190 54.43 -23.10 -9.29
N PRO A 191 54.75 -22.79 -8.03
CA PRO A 191 54.95 -23.84 -7.04
C PRO A 191 53.61 -24.43 -6.61
N ALA A 192 53.55 -25.76 -6.61
CA ALA A 192 52.45 -26.56 -6.12
C ALA A 192 52.33 -26.42 -4.59
N TRP A 193 51.13 -26.08 -4.11
CA TRP A 193 50.74 -26.10 -2.69
C TRP A 193 49.31 -26.63 -2.56
N PRO A 194 49.11 -27.74 -1.84
CA PRO A 194 48.33 -27.71 -0.59
C PRO A 194 49.01 -28.59 0.52
N PRO A 195 48.58 -28.61 1.81
CA PRO A 195 47.39 -29.36 2.30
C PRO A 195 46.77 -28.80 3.62
N PRO A 196 46.13 -29.60 4.50
CA PRO A 196 44.69 -29.84 4.63
C PRO A 196 44.03 -29.18 5.88
N ALA A 197 42.72 -29.40 6.03
CA ALA A 197 41.86 -28.92 7.11
C ALA A 197 42.34 -29.27 8.54
N SER A 198 42.09 -28.35 9.48
CA SER A 198 42.06 -28.63 10.92
C SER A 198 40.87 -27.91 11.58
N ASP A 199 40.20 -28.68 12.42
CA ASP A 199 39.07 -28.32 13.28
C ASP A 199 39.30 -27.03 14.07
N ALA A 200 38.32 -26.12 14.07
CA ALA A 200 38.14 -25.15 15.15
C ALA A 200 36.71 -24.60 15.21
N ALA A 201 35.98 -25.10 16.21
CA ALA A 201 34.89 -24.46 16.96
C ALA A 201 33.58 -24.09 16.23
N GLN A 202 32.60 -25.00 16.34
CA GLN A 202 31.18 -24.61 16.39
C GLN A 202 30.92 -23.69 17.60
N PRO A 203 30.14 -22.60 17.45
CA PRO A 203 29.65 -21.85 18.61
C PRO A 203 28.64 -22.69 19.42
N PRO A 204 28.57 -22.53 20.74
CA PRO A 204 27.71 -23.35 21.59
C PRO A 204 26.23 -23.14 21.26
N ALA A 205 25.51 -24.27 21.27
CA ALA A 205 24.05 -24.31 21.20
C ALA A 205 23.44 -23.50 22.35
N TRP A 206 22.50 -22.63 22.03
CA TRP A 206 21.68 -21.90 22.98
C TRP A 206 20.94 -22.88 23.90
N GLN A 207 21.20 -22.81 25.21
CA GLN A 207 20.43 -23.52 26.23
C GLN A 207 19.35 -22.59 26.78
N PRO A 208 18.07 -22.98 26.80
CA PRO A 208 17.05 -22.23 27.53
C PRO A 208 17.33 -22.32 29.03
N SER A 209 17.46 -21.17 29.68
CA SER A 209 17.56 -21.07 31.14
C SER A 209 16.31 -21.64 31.80
N ALA A 210 16.53 -22.64 32.64
CA ALA A 210 15.52 -23.21 33.51
C ALA A 210 15.13 -22.21 34.61
N GLY A 211 13.82 -22.02 34.77
CA GLY A 211 13.18 -21.77 36.07
C GLY A 211 13.37 -20.40 36.72
N GLU A 212 12.49 -19.46 36.40
CA GLU A 212 12.00 -18.52 37.41
C GLU A 212 10.70 -19.07 38.02
N PRO A 213 10.60 -19.22 39.34
CA PRO A 213 9.35 -19.60 39.99
C PRO A 213 8.34 -18.44 39.93
N GLU A 214 7.11 -18.77 39.55
CA GLU A 214 5.93 -17.92 39.62
C GLU A 214 5.82 -17.25 41.01
N GLN A 215 5.75 -15.92 41.03
CA GLN A 215 5.25 -15.19 42.20
C GLN A 215 3.73 -15.04 42.09
N PRO A 216 2.94 -15.53 43.06
CA PRO A 216 1.51 -15.27 43.13
C PRO A 216 1.22 -14.00 43.96
N GLY A 217 0.43 -13.09 43.41
CA GLY A 217 -0.19 -11.96 44.12
C GLY A 217 -0.04 -10.65 43.35
N VAL A 218 -1.03 -9.76 43.26
CA VAL A 218 -2.14 -9.45 44.17
C VAL A 218 -3.21 -8.73 43.34
N TYR A 219 -4.47 -9.15 43.44
CA TYR A 219 -5.63 -8.37 42.97
C TYR A 219 -5.89 -7.21 43.95
N PRO A 220 -6.08 -5.97 43.49
CA PRO A 220 -6.76 -4.95 44.29
C PRO A 220 -8.29 -5.12 44.19
N PRO A 221 -9.05 -4.80 45.26
CA PRO A 221 -10.50 -4.90 45.26
C PRO A 221 -11.16 -3.76 44.49
N ASN A 222 -12.28 -4.10 43.86
CA ASN A 222 -13.26 -3.20 43.25
C ASN A 222 -13.60 -2.00 44.15
N ARG A 223 -13.65 -0.81 43.53
CA ARG A 223 -14.56 0.27 43.90
C ARG A 223 -15.12 0.89 42.63
#